data_AF-E2BYT2-F1
#
_entry.id   AF-E2BYT2-F1
#
_cell.length_a   1.000
_cell.length_b   1.000
_cell.length_c   1.000
_cell.angle_alpha   90.00
_cell.angle_beta   90.00
_cell.angle_gamma   90.00
#
_symmetry.space_group_name_H-M   'P 1'
#
loop_
_entity.id
_entity.type
_entity.pdbx_description
1 polymer ?
#
loop_
_entity_poly.entity_id
_entity_poly.type
_entity_poly.pdbx_seq_one_letter_code
_entity_poly.pdbx_strand_id
1 'polypeptide(L)'
;LTASVLEAAMKILDFSIKSKNLKGTHVKVLRDAAAAIAAGTNLMSKYMARDKCGDNLNEIEELKIENSNLKASLNDVKRELEEMK
;
A
#
# COMPACT_ATOMS: atom_id res chain seq x y z
N LEU A 1 -4.36 10.61 11.58
CA LEU A 1 -3.39 11.58 12.14
C LEU A 1 -2.63 12.33 11.03
N THR A 2 -1.90 11.64 10.14
CA THR A 2 -1.15 12.23 9.02
C THR A 2 -1.99 13.09 8.06
N ALA A 3 -3.18 12.62 7.67
CA ALA A 3 -4.10 13.41 6.83
C ALA A 3 -4.54 14.72 7.50
N SER A 4 -4.80 14.69 8.82
CA SER A 4 -5.19 15.86 9.61
C SER A 4 -4.04 16.86 9.80
N VAL A 5 -2.80 16.38 9.96
CA VAL A 5 -1.61 17.24 10.03
C VAL A 5 -1.33 17.93 8.69
N LEU A 6 -1.46 17.20 7.58
CA LEU A 6 -1.31 17.77 6.23
C LEU A 6 -2.38 18.84 5.95
N GLU A 7 -3.63 18.57 6.31
CA GLU A 7 -4.73 19.51 6.16
C GLU A 7 -4.51 20.79 6.99
N ALA A 8 -4.07 20.66 8.24
CA ALA A 8 -3.72 21.79 9.09
C ALA A 8 -2.56 22.62 8.51
N ALA A 9 -1.52 21.97 8.00
CA ALA A 9 -0.37 22.63 7.36
C ALA A 9 -0.79 23.41 6.10
N MET A 10 -1.67 22.84 5.27
CA MET A 10 -2.22 23.54 4.10
C MET A 10 -3.04 24.78 4.50
N LYS A 11 -3.87 24.68 5.54
CA LYS A 11 -4.66 25.82 6.05
C LYS A 11 -3.76 26.96 6.56
N ILE A 12 -2.70 26.63 7.30
CA ILE A 12 -1.73 27.61 7.79
C ILE A 12 -1.00 28.30 6.63
N LEU A 13 -0.63 27.54 5.58
CA LEU A 13 0.01 28.09 4.39
C LEU A 13 -0.88 29.07 3.65
N ASP A 14 -2.13 28.71 3.42
CA ASP A 14 -3.08 29.55 2.70
C ASP A 14 -3.37 30.85 3.46
N PHE A 15 -3.55 30.78 4.79
CA PHE A 15 -3.68 31.96 5.65
C PHE A 15 -2.44 32.87 5.60
N SER A 16 -1.26 32.27 5.64
CA SER A 16 0.01 32.99 5.62
C SER A 16 0.25 33.75 4.31
N ILE A 17 -0.14 33.17 3.18
CA ILE A 17 -0.06 33.80 1.86
C ILE A 17 -1.06 34.97 1.78
N LYS A 18 -2.32 34.74 2.19
CA LYS A 18 -3.39 35.76 2.12
C LYS A 18 -3.15 36.96 3.03
N SER A 19 -2.56 36.74 4.21
CA SER A 19 -2.29 37.81 5.18
C SER A 19 -1.09 38.69 4.82
N LYS A 20 -0.28 38.34 3.81
CA LYS A 20 1.00 39.00 3.46
C LYS A 20 1.99 39.14 4.63
N ASN A 21 1.75 38.44 5.75
CA ASN A 21 2.57 38.50 6.96
C ASN A 21 3.78 37.56 6.93
N LEU A 22 3.87 36.67 5.94
CA LEU A 22 5.04 35.82 5.74
C LEU A 22 5.96 36.36 4.65
N LYS A 23 7.21 36.67 5.01
CA LYS A 23 8.28 36.94 4.03
C LYS A 23 8.46 35.71 3.13
N GLY A 24 8.80 35.91 1.85
CA GLY A 24 8.88 34.85 0.83
C GLY A 24 9.68 33.60 1.24
N THR A 25 10.72 33.75 2.07
CA THR A 25 11.48 32.63 2.66
C THR A 25 10.61 31.67 3.48
N HIS A 26 9.66 32.18 4.25
CA HIS A 26 8.78 31.36 5.10
C HIS A 26 7.69 30.64 4.27
N VAL A 27 7.21 31.28 3.20
CA VAL A 27 6.29 30.64 2.24
C VAL A 27 6.98 29.46 1.55
N LYS A 28 8.26 29.60 1.21
CA LYS A 28 9.07 28.52 0.62
C LYS A 28 9.24 27.35 1.59
N VAL A 29 9.68 27.61 2.82
CA VAL A 29 9.83 26.58 3.86
C VAL A 29 8.53 25.81 4.09
N LEU A 30 7.40 26.50 4.09
CA LEU A 30 6.11 25.85 4.32
C LEU A 30 5.63 25.01 3.13
N ARG A 31 5.93 25.41 1.89
CA ARG A 31 5.71 24.57 0.71
C ARG A 31 6.61 23.33 0.72
N ASP A 32 7.88 23.50 1.07
CA ASP A 32 8.84 22.40 1.15
C ASP A 32 8.42 21.39 2.23
N ALA A 33 7.96 21.86 3.38
CA ALA A 33 7.39 21.02 4.44
C ALA A 33 6.14 20.26 3.97
N ALA A 34 5.21 20.93 3.28
CA ALA A 34 4.02 20.28 2.74
C ALA A 34 4.38 19.19 1.70
N ALA A 35 5.34 19.46 0.82
CA ALA A 35 5.83 18.48 -0.16
C ALA A 35 6.48 17.27 0.51
N ALA A 36 7.29 17.48 1.56
CA ALA A 36 7.91 16.40 2.33
C ALA A 36 6.86 15.53 3.05
N ILE A 37 5.84 16.14 3.66
CA ILE A 37 4.74 15.42 4.30
C ILE A 37 3.95 14.58 3.28
N ALA A 38 3.66 15.14 2.10
CA ALA A 38 2.97 14.43 1.04
C ALA A 38 3.78 13.23 0.52
N ALA A 39 5.08 13.43 0.27
CA ALA A 39 5.99 12.36 -0.14
C ALA A 39 6.08 11.23 0.90
N GLY A 40 6.24 11.59 2.18
CA GLY A 40 6.27 10.63 3.29
C GLY A 40 4.95 9.85 3.42
N THR A 41 3.81 10.52 3.26
CA THR A 41 2.48 9.87 3.32
C THR A 41 2.28 8.88 2.17
N ASN A 42 2.66 9.26 0.95
CA ASN A 42 2.58 8.37 -0.21
C ASN A 42 3.50 7.15 -0.06
N LEU A 43 4.71 7.34 0.48
CA LEU A 43 5.63 6.25 0.75
C LEU A 43 5.07 5.30 1.81
N MET A 44 4.51 5.84 2.91
CA MET A 44 3.86 5.06 3.95
C MET A 44 2.69 4.24 3.39
N SER A 45 1.85 4.85 2.53
CA SER A 45 0.75 4.15 1.87
C SER A 45 1.24 2.99 1.00
N LYS A 46 2.37 3.15 0.29
CA LYS A 46 2.98 2.07 -0.50
C LYS A 46 3.49 0.93 0.39
N TYR A 47 4.13 1.25 1.51
CA TYR A 47 4.57 0.24 2.46
C TYR A 47 3.40 -0.53 3.07
N MET A 48 2.34 0.15 3.50
CA MET A 48 1.14 -0.50 4.03
C MET A 48 0.41 -1.37 2.99
N ALA A 49 0.39 -0.94 1.72
CA ALA A 49 -0.15 -1.76 0.63
C ALA A 49 0.71 -3.00 0.36
N ARG A 50 2.04 -2.88 0.48
CA ARG A 50 2.96 -4.01 0.36
C ARG A 50 2.82 -5.00 1.52
N ASP A 51 2.69 -4.50 2.74
CA ASP A 51 2.51 -5.31 3.96
C ASP A 51 1.24 -6.16 3.86
N LYS A 52 0.10 -5.55 3.46
CA LYS A 52 -1.15 -6.27 3.18
C LYS A 52 -1.07 -7.25 1.99
N CYS A 53 -0.13 -7.05 1.08
CA CYS A 53 0.06 -7.93 -0.08
C CYS A 53 0.99 -9.11 0.25
N GLY A 54 1.89 -8.96 1.22
CA GLY A 54 2.82 -9.99 1.67
C GLY A 54 2.09 -11.21 2.23
N ASP A 55 1.11 -10.99 3.11
CA ASP A 55 0.30 -12.08 3.68
C ASP A 55 -0.51 -12.82 2.60
N ASN A 56 -1.14 -12.06 1.69
CA ASN A 56 -1.88 -12.64 0.57
C ASN A 56 -0.98 -13.43 -0.39
N LEU A 57 0.28 -13.04 -0.56
CA LEU A 57 1.24 -13.76 -1.41
C LEU A 57 1.57 -15.13 -0.84
N ASN A 58 1.74 -15.24 0.48
CA ASN A 58 1.99 -16.50 1.15
C ASN A 58 0.76 -17.44 1.05
N GLU A 59 -0.45 -16.91 1.28
CA GLU A 59 -1.69 -17.68 1.08
C GLU A 59 -1.88 -18.14 -0.37
N ILE A 60 -1.54 -17.30 -1.36
CA ILE A 60 -1.61 -17.67 -2.78
C ILE A 60 -0.62 -18.80 -3.12
N GLU A 61 0.56 -18.80 -2.50
CA GLU A 61 1.56 -19.86 -2.70
C GLU A 61 1.11 -21.18 -2.09
N GLU A 62 0.59 -21.15 -0.85
CA GLU A 62 0.01 -22.32 -0.18
C GLU A 62 -1.13 -22.93 -1.00
N LEU A 63 -2.06 -22.10 -1.49
CA LEU A 63 -3.18 -22.54 -2.34
C LEU A 63 -2.70 -23.16 -3.67
N LYS A 64 -1.62 -22.65 -4.28
CA LYS A 64 -1.05 -23.22 -5.51
C LYS A 64 -0.43 -24.59 -5.29
N ILE A 65 0.25 -24.78 -4.16
CA ILE A 65 0.85 -26.07 -3.77
C ILE A 65 -0.27 -27.09 -3.54
N GLU A 66 -1.29 -26.73 -2.76
CA GLU A 66 -2.41 -27.62 -2.47
C GLU A 66 -3.17 -28.02 -3.75
N ASN A 67 -3.43 -27.06 -4.65
CA ASN A 67 -4.07 -27.34 -5.92
C ASN A 67 -3.27 -28.34 -6.78
N SER A 68 -1.95 -28.20 -6.80
CA SER A 68 -1.07 -29.10 -7.55
C SER A 68 -1.11 -30.52 -6.98
N ASN A 69 -1.10 -30.64 -5.65
CA ASN A 69 -1.22 -31.93 -4.97
C ASN A 69 -2.57 -32.60 -5.23
N LEU A 70 -3.67 -31.86 -5.10
CA LEU A 70 -5.02 -32.35 -5.39
C LEU A 70 -5.15 -32.83 -6.85
N LYS A 71 -4.54 -32.10 -7.79
CA LYS A 71 -4.54 -32.48 -9.20
C LYS A 71 -3.75 -33.77 -9.45
N ALA A 72 -2.64 -33.97 -8.75
CA ALA A 72 -1.89 -35.23 -8.80
C ALA A 72 -2.73 -36.38 -8.23
N SER A 73 -3.29 -36.22 -7.03
CA SER A 73 -4.15 -37.24 -6.41
C SER A 73 -5.37 -37.59 -7.26
N LEU A 74 -5.99 -36.60 -7.90
CA LEU A 74 -7.11 -36.83 -8.81
C LEU A 74 -6.70 -37.67 -10.04
N ASN A 75 -5.50 -37.44 -10.57
CA ASN A 75 -4.99 -38.21 -11.69
C ASN A 75 -4.67 -39.66 -11.28
N ASP A 76 -4.11 -39.85 -10.09
CA ASP A 76 -3.81 -41.20 -9.56
C ASP A 76 -5.11 -42.01 -9.37
N VAL A 77 -6.13 -41.42 -8.74
CA VAL A 77 -7.45 -42.07 -8.55
C VAL A 77 -8.11 -42.39 -9.89
N LYS A 78 -7.99 -41.50 -10.89
CA LYS A 78 -8.51 -41.78 -12.24
C LYS A 78 -7.81 -42.97 -12.89
N ARG A 79 -6.49 -43.07 -12.76
CA ARG A 79 -5.72 -44.20 -13.27
C ARG A 79 -6.14 -45.51 -12.61
N GLU A 80 -6.24 -45.53 -11.28
CA GLU A 80 -6.69 -46.73 -10.54
C GLU A 80 -8.09 -47.18 -10.98
N LEU A 81 -9.01 -46.24 -11.21
CA LEU A 81 -10.35 -46.54 -11.71
C LEU A 81 -10.36 -47.10 -13.14
N GLU A 82 -9.45 -46.65 -14.00
CA GLU A 82 -9.28 -47.18 -15.35
C GLU A 82 -8.67 -48.59 -15.34
N GLU A 83 -7.74 -48.87 -14.43
CA GLU A 83 -7.12 -50.19 -14.26
C GLU A 83 -8.07 -51.24 -13.64
N MET A 84 -9.10 -50.78 -12.91
CA MET A 84 -10.14 -51.64 -12.34
C MET A 84 -11.30 -51.97 -13.30
N LYS A 85 -11.35 -51.37 -14.49
CA LYS A 85 -12.35 -51.66 -15.54
C LYS A 85 -11.96 -52.83 -16.42
#